data_AF-A0AAQ2BLF1-F1
#
_entry.id   AF-A0AAQ2BLF1-F1
#
_cell.length_a   1.000
_cell.length_b   1.000
_cell.length_c   1.000
_cell.angle_alpha   90.00
_cell.angle_beta   90.00
_cell.angle_gamma   90.00
#
_symmetry.space_group_name_H-M   'P 1'
#
loop_
_entity.id
_entity.type
_entity.pdbx_description
1 polymer ?
#
loop_
_entity_poly.entity_id
_entity_poly.type
_entity_poly.pdbx_seq_one_letter_code
_entity_poly.pdbx_strand_id
1 'polypeptide(L)'
;MPLISINVPQADDLHKVIAVVKCKYQHGFLSHSLLNLTERQVDYYAHSARILGFLDFQFNLTPNGIKLATSSTPMSLLSWAFRQSDVYVEWHNWSLSSGEDMKGHASQFLTDYFSTANLPSNQRLSNNLQGTGTISRRAKTLEDWYTRLC
;
A
#
# COMPACT_ATOMS: atom_id res chain seq x y z
N MET A 1 14.82 1.45 -3.58
CA MET A 1 14.93 2.67 -2.74
C MET A 1 14.54 2.28 -1.32
N PRO A 2 15.05 2.96 -0.27
CA PRO A 2 14.59 2.66 1.08
C PRO A 2 13.09 2.92 1.22
N LEU A 3 12.40 2.10 1.99
CA LEU A 3 10.98 2.23 2.29
C LEU A 3 10.77 3.46 3.20
N ILE A 4 10.08 4.48 2.69
CA ILE A 4 9.63 5.62 3.50
C ILE A 4 8.13 5.50 3.81
N SER A 5 7.63 6.33 4.73
CA SER A 5 6.25 6.27 5.23
C SER A 5 5.18 6.23 4.13
N ILE A 6 5.40 6.96 3.03
CA ILE A 6 4.48 7.02 1.88
C ILE A 6 4.49 5.76 0.99
N ASN A 7 5.44 4.84 1.20
CA ASN A 7 5.54 3.56 0.48
C ASN A 7 4.86 2.41 1.22
N VAL A 8 4.34 2.65 2.43
CA VAL A 8 3.59 1.65 3.21
C VAL A 8 2.09 1.90 3.04
N PRO A 9 1.25 0.92 2.69
CA PRO A 9 -0.16 1.16 2.35
C PRO A 9 -1.05 1.44 3.57
N GLN A 10 -2.11 2.25 3.39
CA GLN A 10 -3.20 2.50 4.37
C GLN A 10 -4.55 2.45 3.65
N ALA A 11 -4.81 1.34 3.00
CA ALA A 11 -6.02 1.06 2.26
C ALA A 11 -6.55 -0.30 2.69
N ASP A 12 -7.44 -0.30 3.66
CA ASP A 12 -8.08 -1.48 4.26
C ASP A 12 -9.06 -2.22 3.34
N ASP A 13 -9.21 -1.77 2.10
CA ASP A 13 -10.15 -2.32 1.13
C ASP A 13 -9.56 -2.25 -0.29
N LEU A 14 -9.19 -3.42 -0.81
CA LEU A 14 -8.62 -3.57 -2.15
C LEU A 14 -9.63 -3.21 -3.26
N HIS A 15 -10.93 -3.34 -3.03
CA HIS A 15 -11.94 -2.93 -4.01
C HIS A 15 -11.97 -1.42 -4.20
N LYS A 16 -11.71 -0.65 -3.13
CA LYS A 16 -11.58 0.81 -3.23
C LYS A 16 -10.29 1.24 -3.92
N VAL A 17 -9.21 0.47 -3.80
CA VAL A 17 -8.00 0.67 -4.63
C VAL A 17 -8.34 0.50 -6.11
N ILE A 18 -9.06 -0.58 -6.47
CA ILE A 18 -9.53 -0.80 -7.85
C ILE A 18 -10.45 0.35 -8.29
N ALA A 19 -11.38 0.78 -7.43
CA ALA A 19 -12.32 1.87 -7.73
C ALA A 19 -11.60 3.19 -8.05
N VAL A 20 -10.55 3.54 -7.30
CA VAL A 20 -9.72 4.72 -7.58
C VAL A 20 -9.08 4.64 -8.96
N VAL A 21 -8.50 3.50 -9.31
CA VAL A 21 -7.88 3.30 -10.63
C VAL A 21 -8.92 3.39 -11.74
N LYS A 22 -10.10 2.79 -11.56
CA LYS A 22 -11.22 2.86 -12.50
C LYS A 22 -11.78 4.28 -12.65
N CYS A 23 -11.93 5.02 -11.56
CA CYS A 23 -12.36 6.42 -11.58
C CYS A 23 -11.39 7.27 -12.42
N LYS A 24 -10.08 7.13 -12.16
CA LYS A 24 -9.06 7.84 -12.94
C LYS A 24 -9.11 7.47 -14.43
N TYR A 25 -9.37 6.21 -14.76
CA TYR A 25 -9.49 5.74 -16.14
C TYR A 25 -10.73 6.28 -16.85
N GLN A 26 -11.88 6.28 -16.18
CA GLN A 26 -13.16 6.70 -16.76
C GLN A 26 -13.29 8.21 -16.88
N HIS A 27 -12.77 8.97 -15.91
CA HIS A 27 -13.04 10.40 -15.79
C HIS A 27 -11.79 11.27 -15.97
N GLY A 28 -10.58 10.70 -15.95
CA GLY A 28 -9.32 11.46 -16.03
C GLY A 28 -8.92 12.15 -14.71
N PHE A 29 -9.81 12.22 -13.73
CA PHE A 29 -9.57 12.79 -12.41
C PHE A 29 -10.09 11.89 -11.29
N LEU A 30 -9.62 12.13 -10.06
CA LEU A 30 -10.14 11.51 -8.85
C LEU A 30 -11.16 12.44 -8.21
N SER A 31 -12.30 11.90 -7.85
CA SER A 31 -13.33 12.65 -7.14
C SER A 31 -13.87 11.85 -5.97
N HIS A 32 -13.86 12.49 -4.81
CA HIS A 32 -14.41 11.93 -3.58
C HIS A 32 -15.91 11.64 -3.72
N SER A 33 -16.65 12.45 -4.49
CA SER A 33 -18.08 12.21 -4.75
C SER A 33 -18.33 11.01 -5.67
N LEU A 34 -17.52 10.83 -6.71
CA LEU A 34 -17.62 9.67 -7.62
C LEU A 34 -17.25 8.35 -6.92
N LEU A 35 -16.34 8.41 -5.96
CA LEU A 35 -15.86 7.26 -5.21
C LEU A 35 -16.69 6.96 -3.95
N ASN A 36 -17.62 7.85 -3.57
CA ASN A 36 -18.32 7.82 -2.28
C ASN A 36 -17.37 7.68 -1.09
N LEU A 37 -16.33 8.53 -1.09
CA LEU A 37 -15.28 8.57 -0.07
C LEU A 37 -15.10 10.01 0.43
N THR A 38 -14.43 10.16 1.56
CA THR A 38 -13.85 11.46 1.96
C THR A 38 -12.60 11.76 1.12
N GLU A 39 -12.24 13.04 0.94
CA GLU A 39 -11.01 13.43 0.24
C GLU A 39 -9.77 12.70 0.80
N ARG A 40 -9.66 12.67 2.13
CA ARG A 40 -8.58 11.96 2.83
C ARG A 40 -8.53 10.46 2.51
N GLN A 41 -9.68 9.82 2.35
CA GLN A 41 -9.71 8.41 1.93
C GLN A 41 -9.30 8.26 0.47
N VAL A 42 -9.72 9.17 -0.42
CA VAL A 42 -9.24 9.18 -1.81
C VAL A 42 -7.72 9.23 -1.85
N ASP A 43 -7.09 10.12 -1.07
CA ASP A 43 -5.64 10.20 -0.98
C ASP A 43 -5.00 8.87 -0.54
N TYR A 44 -5.59 8.21 0.45
CA TYR A 44 -5.10 6.91 0.95
C TYR A 44 -5.17 5.80 -0.09
N TYR A 45 -6.29 5.68 -0.80
CA TYR A 45 -6.44 4.66 -1.84
C TYR A 45 -5.63 5.01 -3.10
N ALA A 46 -5.48 6.29 -3.45
CA ALA A 46 -4.62 6.75 -4.55
C ALA A 46 -3.14 6.48 -4.26
N HIS A 47 -2.66 6.81 -3.06
CA HIS A 47 -1.31 6.44 -2.65
C HIS A 47 -1.09 4.93 -2.66
N SER A 48 -2.09 4.14 -2.26
CA SER A 48 -2.01 2.68 -2.28
C SER A 48 -1.98 2.13 -3.71
N ALA A 49 -2.76 2.70 -4.63
CA ALA A 49 -2.69 2.38 -6.06
C ALA A 49 -1.32 2.74 -6.66
N ARG A 50 -0.70 3.82 -6.20
CA ARG A 50 0.67 4.19 -6.56
C ARG A 50 1.72 3.21 -6.02
N ILE A 51 1.60 2.77 -4.77
CA ILE A 51 2.49 1.75 -4.18
C ILE A 51 2.47 0.46 -5.01
N LEU A 52 1.29 0.09 -5.52
CA LEU A 52 1.10 -1.07 -6.39
C LEU A 52 1.45 -0.81 -7.86
N GLY A 53 1.96 0.38 -8.20
CA GLY A 53 2.39 0.72 -9.56
C GLY A 53 1.25 0.90 -10.58
N PHE A 54 0.00 1.06 -10.13
CA PHE A 54 -1.13 1.39 -11.02
C PHE A 54 -1.25 2.88 -11.30
N LEU A 55 -0.75 3.71 -10.38
CA LEU A 55 -0.61 5.14 -10.56
C LEU A 55 0.87 5.54 -10.46
N ASP A 56 1.27 6.58 -11.19
CA ASP A 56 2.59 7.18 -11.08
C ASP A 56 2.67 8.19 -9.90
N PHE A 57 3.79 8.91 -9.81
CA PHE A 57 4.03 9.89 -8.76
C PHE A 57 3.18 11.18 -8.86
N GLN A 58 2.59 11.46 -10.03
CA GLN A 58 1.58 12.49 -10.24
C GLN A 58 0.14 11.95 -10.15
N PHE A 59 -0.04 10.68 -9.76
CA PHE A 59 -1.32 9.99 -9.79
C PHE A 59 -1.95 9.86 -11.19
N ASN A 60 -1.14 9.85 -12.25
CA ASN A 60 -1.60 9.44 -13.58
C ASN A 60 -1.57 7.92 -13.71
N LEU A 61 -2.38 7.40 -14.63
CA LEU A 61 -2.41 5.96 -14.89
C LEU A 61 -1.11 5.48 -15.52
N THR A 62 -0.58 4.39 -14.98
CA THR A 62 0.48 3.62 -15.64
C THR A 62 -0.13 2.62 -16.62
N PRO A 63 0.67 1.96 -17.48
CA PRO A 63 0.19 0.85 -18.29
C PRO A 63 -0.45 -0.28 -17.46
N ASN A 64 0.09 -0.57 -16.28
CA ASN A 64 -0.51 -1.54 -15.35
C ASN A 64 -1.84 -1.05 -14.78
N GLY A 65 -1.98 0.26 -14.52
CA GLY A 65 -3.23 0.87 -14.10
C GLY A 65 -4.34 0.75 -15.14
N ILE A 66 -4.02 1.01 -16.42
CA ILE A 66 -4.95 0.81 -17.53
C ILE A 66 -5.37 -0.67 -17.61
N LYS A 67 -4.40 -1.59 -17.52
CA LYS A 67 -4.66 -3.04 -17.51
C LYS A 67 -5.57 -3.45 -16.34
N LEU A 68 -5.36 -2.90 -15.14
CA LEU A 68 -6.23 -3.15 -13.98
C LEU A 68 -7.65 -2.63 -14.22
N ALA A 69 -7.78 -1.41 -14.74
CA ALA A 69 -9.08 -0.76 -14.95
C ALA A 69 -9.99 -1.53 -15.92
N THR A 70 -9.40 -2.18 -16.93
CA THR A 70 -10.11 -2.91 -17.99
C THR A 70 -10.17 -4.43 -17.75
N SER A 71 -9.52 -4.95 -16.72
CA SER A 71 -9.45 -6.39 -16.45
C SER A 71 -10.75 -6.94 -15.87
N SER A 72 -11.13 -8.15 -16.31
CA SER A 72 -12.14 -8.99 -15.66
C SER A 72 -11.61 -9.73 -14.42
N THR A 73 -10.29 -9.79 -14.24
CA THR A 73 -9.59 -10.44 -13.12
C THR A 73 -8.67 -9.47 -12.35
N PRO A 74 -9.20 -8.34 -11.83
CA PRO A 74 -8.38 -7.31 -11.21
C PRO A 74 -7.62 -7.80 -9.95
N MET A 75 -8.16 -8.78 -9.23
CA MET A 75 -7.51 -9.34 -8.04
C MET A 75 -6.20 -10.08 -8.36
N SER A 76 -6.10 -10.76 -9.50
CA SER A 76 -4.86 -11.42 -9.92
C SER A 76 -3.77 -10.41 -10.24
N LEU A 77 -4.14 -9.27 -10.83
CA LEU A 77 -3.22 -8.17 -11.10
C LEU A 77 -2.76 -7.47 -9.81
N LEU A 78 -3.67 -7.30 -8.84
CA LEU A 78 -3.32 -6.83 -7.49
C LEU A 78 -2.34 -7.76 -6.80
N SER A 79 -2.57 -9.08 -6.85
CA SER A 79 -1.68 -10.07 -6.24
C SER A 79 -0.28 -10.01 -6.84
N TRP A 80 -0.19 -9.97 -8.17
CA TRP A 80 1.09 -9.80 -8.86
C TRP A 80 1.76 -8.48 -8.46
N ALA A 81 1.04 -7.35 -8.53
CA ALA A 81 1.59 -6.04 -8.21
C ALA A 81 2.05 -5.93 -6.74
N PHE A 82 1.32 -6.52 -5.80
CA PHE A 82 1.69 -6.53 -4.39
C PHE A 82 3.01 -7.25 -4.17
N ARG A 83 3.20 -8.43 -4.77
CA ARG A 83 4.47 -9.20 -4.67
C ARG A 83 5.67 -8.49 -5.31
N GLN A 84 5.43 -7.52 -6.20
CA GLN A 84 6.47 -6.68 -6.82
C GLN A 84 6.70 -5.36 -6.08
N SER A 85 5.87 -5.01 -5.09
CA SER A 85 5.98 -3.73 -4.38
C SER A 85 7.17 -3.70 -3.44
N ASP A 86 7.78 -2.53 -3.28
CA ASP A 86 8.94 -2.34 -2.38
C ASP A 86 8.63 -2.82 -0.96
N VAL A 87 7.42 -2.54 -0.44
CA VAL A 87 7.04 -2.98 0.92
C VAL A 87 6.97 -4.49 1.07
N TYR A 88 6.54 -5.22 0.04
CA TYR A 88 6.54 -6.69 0.07
C TYR A 88 7.97 -7.23 0.04
N VAL A 89 8.81 -6.69 -0.85
CA VAL A 89 10.21 -7.12 -1.00
C VAL A 89 10.98 -6.90 0.30
N GLU A 90 10.84 -5.73 0.92
CA GLU A 90 11.49 -5.43 2.20
C GLU A 90 10.97 -6.31 3.33
N TRP A 91 9.65 -6.59 3.38
CA TRP A 91 9.08 -7.47 4.40
C TRP A 91 9.56 -8.91 4.24
N HIS A 92 9.64 -9.41 3.00
CA HIS A 92 10.17 -10.73 2.69
C HIS A 92 11.66 -10.83 3.06
N ASN A 93 12.47 -9.81 2.73
CA ASN A 93 13.88 -9.78 3.11
C ASN A 93 14.07 -9.75 4.63
N TRP A 94 13.22 -9.00 5.35
CA TRP A 94 13.20 -8.99 6.81
C TRP A 94 12.80 -10.37 7.38
N SER A 95 11.85 -11.07 6.77
CA SER A 95 11.43 -12.40 7.24
C SER A 95 12.57 -13.40 7.10
N LEU A 96 13.31 -13.37 5.98
CA LEU A 96 14.49 -14.21 5.77
C LEU A 96 15.62 -13.93 6.76
N SER A 97 15.84 -12.66 7.14
CA SER A 97 16.93 -12.28 8.03
C SER A 97 16.61 -12.47 9.52
N SER A 98 15.35 -12.27 9.91
CA SER A 98 14.88 -12.48 11.29
C SER A 98 14.62 -13.96 11.61
N GLY A 99 14.29 -14.76 10.58
CA GLY A 99 13.81 -16.14 10.74
C GLY A 99 12.32 -16.23 11.08
N GLU A 100 11.61 -15.11 11.14
CA GLU A 100 10.17 -15.04 11.37
C GLU A 100 9.39 -15.19 10.06
N ASP A 101 8.17 -15.72 10.14
CA ASP A 101 7.26 -15.72 9.00
C ASP A 101 6.80 -14.30 8.65
N MET A 102 6.49 -14.04 7.37
CA MET A 102 5.83 -12.78 7.01
C MET A 102 4.48 -12.66 7.72
N LYS A 103 3.58 -13.62 7.48
CA LYS A 103 2.20 -13.60 7.99
C LYS A 103 2.19 -13.49 9.52
N GLY A 104 1.48 -12.49 10.03
CA GLY A 104 1.35 -12.22 11.47
C GLY A 104 2.42 -11.29 12.05
N HIS A 105 3.46 -10.92 11.29
CA HIS A 105 4.59 -10.14 11.77
C HIS A 105 4.76 -8.77 11.10
N ALA A 106 3.77 -8.25 10.38
CA ALA A 106 3.87 -6.93 9.72
C ALA A 106 4.19 -5.79 10.70
N SER A 107 3.65 -5.85 11.93
CA SER A 107 3.92 -4.83 12.94
C SER A 107 5.36 -4.88 13.44
N GLN A 108 5.93 -6.08 13.59
CA GLN A 108 7.32 -6.27 13.99
C GLN A 108 8.25 -5.80 12.88
N PHE A 109 8.00 -6.25 11.64
CA PHE A 109 8.70 -5.79 10.44
C PHE A 109 8.78 -4.27 10.35
N LEU A 110 7.64 -3.58 10.38
CA LEU A 110 7.63 -2.12 10.24
C LEU A 110 8.34 -1.43 11.42
N THR A 111 8.25 -1.99 12.62
CA THR A 111 8.96 -1.44 13.79
C THR A 111 10.47 -1.58 13.64
N ASP A 112 10.96 -2.77 13.32
CA ASP A 112 12.39 -3.05 13.15
C ASP A 112 12.96 -2.23 12.00
N TYR A 113 12.28 -2.22 10.84
CA TYR A 113 12.69 -1.47 9.68
C TYR A 113 12.85 0.02 10.00
N PHE A 114 11.82 0.67 10.55
CA PHE A 114 11.86 2.11 10.80
C PHE A 114 12.71 2.51 12.01
N SER A 115 13.06 1.58 12.91
CA SER A 115 14.03 1.83 13.98
C SER A 115 15.47 1.90 13.47
N THR A 116 15.82 1.08 12.46
CA THR A 116 17.18 0.91 11.97
C THR A 116 17.47 1.67 10.67
N ALA A 117 16.44 1.98 9.86
CA ALA A 117 16.60 2.68 8.60
C ALA A 117 17.26 4.05 8.80
N ASN A 118 18.25 4.37 7.97
CA ASN A 118 18.89 5.69 7.94
C ASN A 118 18.00 6.71 7.21
N LEU A 119 16.90 7.10 7.85
CA LEU A 119 15.89 8.01 7.31
C LEU A 119 15.67 9.22 8.21
N PRO A 120 15.41 10.41 7.65
CA PRO A 120 14.90 11.55 8.40
C PRO A 120 13.59 11.22 9.13
N SER A 121 13.37 11.78 10.32
CA SER A 121 12.19 11.46 11.16
C SER A 121 10.84 11.72 10.45
N ASN A 122 10.76 12.73 9.58
CA ASN A 122 9.56 13.04 8.79
C ASN A 122 9.26 12.03 7.67
N GLN A 123 10.20 11.14 7.36
CA GLN A 123 10.03 10.06 6.38
C GLN A 123 9.77 8.69 7.03
N ARG A 124 9.83 8.60 8.37
CA ARG A 124 9.57 7.37 9.12
C ARG A 124 8.09 7.24 9.47
N LEU A 125 7.63 6.00 9.69
CA LEU A 125 6.38 5.79 10.40
C LEU A 125 6.59 6.08 11.89
N SER A 126 5.74 6.91 12.47
CA SER A 126 5.71 7.13 13.92
C SER A 126 4.83 6.08 14.60
N ASN A 127 5.32 5.58 15.73
CA ASN A 127 4.47 4.90 16.70
C ASN A 127 4.01 5.91 17.77
N ASN A 128 2.83 5.69 18.33
CA ASN A 128 2.45 6.34 19.58
C ASN A 128 2.54 5.32 20.71
N LEU A 129 2.76 5.78 21.94
CA LEU A 129 2.92 4.91 23.13
C LEU A 129 1.69 4.04 23.43
N GLN A 130 0.55 4.29 22.77
CA GLN A 130 -0.73 3.62 23.02
C GLN A 130 -1.06 2.50 22.02
N GLY A 131 -0.15 2.14 21.09
CA GLY A 131 -0.40 1.08 20.11
C GLY A 131 -1.50 1.39 19.08
N THR A 132 -1.93 2.66 19.00
CA THR A 132 -2.83 3.20 17.96
C THR A 132 -2.04 4.00 16.91
N GLY A 133 -0.74 3.72 16.81
CA GLY A 133 0.22 4.46 16.00
C GLY A 133 0.02 4.23 14.50
N THR A 134 0.79 4.97 13.69
CA THR A 134 0.75 4.82 12.24
C THR A 134 1.25 3.44 11.82
N ILE A 135 2.24 2.88 12.54
CA ILE A 135 2.73 1.52 12.34
C ILE A 135 1.58 0.50 12.45
N SER A 136 0.84 0.47 13.56
CA SER A 136 -0.21 -0.53 13.78
C SER A 136 -1.31 -0.51 12.71
N ARG A 137 -1.72 0.69 12.25
CA ARG A 137 -2.71 0.82 11.16
C ARG A 137 -2.18 0.31 9.82
N ARG A 138 -0.92 0.66 9.49
CA ARG A 138 -0.25 0.26 8.25
C ARG A 138 0.03 -1.25 8.25
N ALA A 139 0.45 -1.80 9.39
CA ALA A 139 0.66 -3.23 9.60
C ALA A 139 -0.63 -4.02 9.38
N LYS A 140 -1.75 -3.58 9.98
CA LYS A 140 -3.07 -4.21 9.76
C LYS A 140 -3.45 -4.26 8.28
N THR A 141 -3.20 -3.16 7.55
CA THR A 141 -3.43 -3.11 6.10
C THR A 141 -2.56 -4.14 5.37
N LEU A 142 -1.27 -4.19 5.71
CA LEU A 142 -0.31 -5.07 5.06
C LEU A 142 -0.64 -6.57 5.29
N GLU A 143 -1.06 -6.93 6.51
CA GLU A 143 -1.53 -8.29 6.85
C GLU A 143 -2.81 -8.66 6.10
N ASP A 144 -3.79 -7.75 6.03
CA ASP A 144 -5.02 -7.97 5.29
C ASP A 144 -4.74 -8.16 3.79
N TRP A 145 -3.84 -7.36 3.23
CA TRP A 145 -3.39 -7.52 1.85
C TRP A 145 -2.71 -8.87 1.64
N TYR A 146 -1.75 -9.24 2.49
CA TYR A 146 -1.07 -10.53 2.40
C TYR A 146 -2.06 -11.69 2.45
N THR A 147 -3.00 -11.66 3.39
CA THR A 147 -4.03 -12.71 3.53
C THR A 147 -4.91 -12.87 2.29
N ARG A 148 -5.18 -11.78 1.57
CA ARG A 148 -6.06 -11.77 0.39
C ARG A 148 -5.34 -11.99 -0.93
N LEU A 149 -4.04 -11.70 -0.98
CA LEU A 149 -3.26 -11.62 -2.22
C LEU A 149 -2.15 -12.67 -2.30
N CYS A 150 -1.80 -13.35 -1.20
CA CYS A 150 -0.73 -14.34 -1.16
C CYS A 150 -1.26 -15.75 -0.89
#